data_AF-A0A4P8IF34-F1
#
_entry.id   AF-A0A4P8IF34-F1
#
_cell.length_a   1.000
_cell.length_b   1.000
_cell.length_c   1.000
_cell.angle_alpha   90.00
_cell.angle_beta   90.00
_cell.angle_gamma   90.00
#
_symmetry.space_group_name_H-M   'P 1'
#
loop_
_entity.id
_entity.type
_entity.pdbx_description
1 polymer ?
#
loop_
_entity_poly.entity_id
_entity_poly.type
_entity_poly.pdbx_seq_one_letter_code
_entity_poly.pdbx_strand_id
1 'polypeptide(L)'
;MKYDKCPVCQEKLKNGVCPMCGYDFKRLEIGQRFESTRNRPEYRVRPNVEPKSSMTKYHKRAHRQFRTETKRGKGKFIKFILSLVVISGMVLDVVSDNDIGEILKKVQIFVNDDGMEEHTKTMPDFTYEDAAYSLEKTGNSFSVKLSSGRYIVGLDLPEGNYTMTGAGDDLNFSAINDVQNISIYEQVTNKKTLEADRFCKVKNVRLYQGSLVEVSGKGHISCKTSDANLKKMGEPRDNSLSQEVEVFGVMTAGKDFPAGTYDIVAVNGEGEIDFTFEQDKDDEYGAHSVWLSEDPQGEEPDKYVNLELTEGTEIEILSEGDLEVKLVPSKRIRPENVPVYDS
;
A
#
# COMPACT_ATOMS: atom_id res chain seq x y z
N MET A 1 26.99 12.53 31.31
CA MET A 1 26.54 13.26 30.12
C MET A 1 27.74 13.68 29.30
N LYS A 2 27.97 12.96 28.19
CA LYS A 2 29.06 13.22 27.22
C LYS A 2 28.90 14.53 26.44
N TYR A 3 27.73 15.18 26.52
CA TYR A 3 27.42 16.41 25.79
C TYR A 3 26.81 17.45 26.74
N ASP A 4 27.37 18.66 26.74
CA ASP A 4 26.84 19.81 27.49
C ASP A 4 26.01 20.77 26.61
N LYS A 5 26.18 20.64 25.29
CA LYS A 5 25.46 21.40 24.24
C LYS A 5 25.06 20.47 23.11
N CYS A 6 24.00 20.80 22.40
CA CYS A 6 23.57 20.03 21.25
C CYS A 6 24.54 20.23 20.07
N PRO A 7 25.03 19.15 19.43
CA PRO A 7 25.91 19.26 18.26
C PRO A 7 25.24 19.87 17.03
N VAL A 8 23.90 19.82 16.97
CA VAL A 8 23.11 20.31 15.84
C VAL A 8 22.67 21.76 16.06
N CYS A 9 22.08 22.03 17.22
CA CYS A 9 21.46 23.33 17.55
C CYS A 9 22.44 24.29 18.28
N GLN A 10 23.61 23.80 18.73
CA GLN A 10 24.60 24.48 19.60
C GLN A 10 24.06 25.03 20.94
N GLU A 11 22.78 24.86 21.21
CA GLU A 11 22.11 25.28 22.44
C GLU A 11 22.50 24.40 23.64
N LYS A 12 22.49 25.00 24.84
CA LYS A 12 22.81 24.28 26.08
C LYS A 12 21.70 23.27 26.40
N LEU A 13 22.09 22.03 26.70
CA LEU A 13 21.12 20.98 27.02
C LEU A 13 20.46 21.26 28.38
N LYS A 14 19.15 21.01 28.47
CA LYS A 14 18.40 21.02 29.73
C LYS A 14 17.98 19.58 30.03
N ASN A 15 18.48 19.03 31.13
CA ASN A 15 18.23 17.64 31.52
C ASN A 15 18.51 16.61 30.41
N GLY A 16 19.57 16.83 29.61
CA GLY A 16 19.96 15.93 28.53
C GLY A 16 19.15 16.07 27.23
N VAL A 17 18.24 17.04 27.14
CA VAL A 17 17.42 17.29 25.94
C VAL A 17 17.75 18.68 25.36
N CYS A 18 17.91 18.81 24.03
CA CYS A 18 18.04 20.16 23.41
C CYS A 18 16.67 20.85 23.44
N PRO A 19 16.55 22.05 24.03
CA PRO A 19 15.27 22.76 24.08
C PRO A 19 14.81 23.30 22.73
N MET A 20 15.71 23.42 21.75
CA MET A 20 15.40 23.94 20.41
C MET A 20 14.94 22.84 19.43
N CYS A 21 15.55 21.65 19.47
CA CYS A 21 15.23 20.56 18.54
C CYS A 21 14.58 19.33 19.20
N GLY A 22 14.40 19.33 20.53
CA GLY A 22 13.75 18.25 21.27
C GLY A 22 14.54 16.94 21.36
N TYR A 23 15.75 16.87 20.81
CA TYR A 23 16.53 15.63 20.78
C TYR A 23 17.04 15.24 22.18
N ASP A 24 16.76 14.01 22.59
CA ASP A 24 17.15 13.43 23.89
C ASP A 24 18.49 12.68 23.80
N PHE A 25 19.52 13.27 24.38
CA PHE A 25 20.88 12.74 24.40
C PHE A 25 21.10 11.67 25.50
N LYS A 26 20.13 11.43 26.39
CA LYS A 26 20.21 10.33 27.38
C LYS A 26 20.16 8.96 26.72
N ARG A 27 19.49 8.84 25.56
CA ARG A 27 19.43 7.59 24.77
C ARG A 27 20.78 7.12 24.27
N LEU A 28 21.73 8.05 24.04
CA LEU A 28 23.06 7.72 23.52
C LEU A 28 23.99 7.12 24.58
N GLU A 29 23.71 7.31 25.87
CA GLU A 29 24.49 6.68 26.96
C GLU A 29 24.02 5.24 27.25
N ILE A 30 22.78 4.89 26.86
CA ILE A 30 22.22 3.54 27.07
C ILE A 30 22.79 2.52 26.06
N GLY A 31 23.08 2.95 24.83
CA GLY A 31 23.59 2.08 23.76
C GLY A 31 25.02 1.54 23.99
N GLN A 32 25.84 2.23 24.79
CA GLN A 32 27.25 1.87 24.97
C GLN A 32 27.49 0.66 25.88
N ARG A 33 26.48 0.17 26.61
CA ARG A 33 26.61 -1.08 27.39
C ARG A 33 26.52 -2.35 26.55
N PHE A 34 26.00 -2.26 25.32
CA PHE A 34 25.80 -3.43 24.45
C PHE A 34 26.89 -3.60 23.37
N GLU A 35 27.80 -2.65 23.20
CA GLU A 35 28.82 -2.64 22.13
C GLU A 35 30.17 -3.27 22.49
N SER A 36 30.41 -3.70 23.74
CA SER A 36 31.74 -4.17 24.15
C SER A 36 32.15 -5.58 23.66
N THR A 37 31.34 -6.28 22.86
CA THR A 37 31.57 -7.71 22.56
C THR A 37 31.66 -8.14 21.10
N ARG A 38 31.76 -7.25 20.10
CA ARG A 38 32.00 -7.70 18.71
C ARG A 38 32.98 -6.81 17.96
N ASN A 39 34.19 -7.33 17.78
CA ASN A 39 35.22 -6.82 16.86
C ASN A 39 34.70 -6.74 15.42
N ARG A 40 34.89 -5.60 14.74
CA ARG A 40 34.86 -5.46 13.28
C ARG A 40 35.96 -4.49 12.80
N PRO A 41 36.47 -4.67 11.56
CA PRO A 41 37.70 -4.04 11.09
C PRO A 41 37.51 -2.57 10.65
N GLU A 42 38.62 -1.83 10.69
CA GLU A 42 38.76 -0.41 10.32
C GLU A 42 38.17 -0.06 8.94
N TYR A 43 37.26 0.93 8.94
CA TYR A 43 36.83 1.62 7.73
C TYR A 43 37.83 2.73 7.39
N ARG A 44 38.53 2.62 6.25
CA ARG A 44 39.21 3.76 5.63
C ARG A 44 38.18 4.70 5.01
N VAL A 45 38.33 5.98 5.32
CA VAL A 45 37.60 7.13 4.76
C VAL A 45 37.74 7.15 3.22
N ARG A 46 36.62 7.29 2.50
CA ARG A 46 36.61 7.73 1.09
C ARG A 46 35.86 9.07 0.96
N PRO A 47 36.25 9.92 -0.01
CA PRO A 47 35.86 11.32 -0.06
C PRO A 47 34.42 11.55 -0.53
N ASN A 48 33.91 12.72 -0.17
CA ASN A 48 32.58 13.26 -0.46
C ASN A 48 32.24 13.20 -1.96
N VAL A 49 31.28 12.36 -2.33
CA VAL A 49 30.54 12.44 -3.60
C VAL A 49 29.13 12.87 -3.24
N GLU A 50 28.62 13.86 -3.98
CA GLU A 50 27.32 14.50 -3.78
C GLU A 50 26.16 13.51 -3.58
N PRO A 51 25.17 13.82 -2.72
CA PRO A 51 24.12 12.88 -2.38
C PRO A 51 23.18 12.68 -3.57
N LYS A 52 23.24 11.51 -4.21
CA LYS A 52 22.10 10.97 -4.96
C LYS A 52 20.99 10.61 -3.97
N SER A 53 19.77 10.97 -4.33
CA SER A 53 18.52 10.89 -3.56
C SER A 53 18.46 9.72 -2.56
N SER A 54 18.42 10.04 -1.27
CA SER A 54 18.36 9.07 -0.19
C SER A 54 16.92 8.73 0.23
N MET A 55 16.07 8.36 -0.73
CA MET A 55 14.67 7.95 -0.45
C MET A 55 14.45 6.43 -0.49
N THR A 56 15.47 5.63 -0.79
CA THR A 56 15.31 4.20 -1.14
C THR A 56 15.25 3.22 0.04
N LYS A 57 15.39 3.63 1.30
CA LYS A 57 15.36 2.67 2.45
C LYS A 57 14.12 2.72 3.32
N TYR A 58 13.43 3.87 3.40
CA TYR A 58 12.20 3.98 4.18
C TYR A 58 10.98 3.49 3.37
N HIS A 59 11.00 3.71 2.05
CA HIS A 59 9.94 3.29 1.11
C HIS A 59 9.84 1.77 0.97
N LYS A 60 10.99 1.07 0.90
CA LYS A 60 11.03 -0.42 0.89
C LYS A 60 10.52 -1.07 2.18
N ARG A 61 10.26 -0.29 3.25
CA ARG A 61 9.71 -0.78 4.51
C ARG A 61 8.18 -0.68 4.56
N ALA A 62 7.58 0.27 3.82
CA ALA A 62 6.13 0.40 3.68
C ALA A 62 5.55 -0.74 2.81
N HIS A 63 6.27 -1.14 1.75
CA HIS A 63 5.94 -2.33 0.94
C HIS A 63 5.82 -3.63 1.77
N ARG A 64 6.40 -3.72 2.98
CA ARG A 64 6.44 -4.94 3.80
C ARG A 64 5.27 -5.10 4.77
N GLN A 65 4.39 -4.10 4.93
CA GLN A 65 3.24 -4.25 5.83
C GLN A 65 2.09 -5.06 5.23
N PHE A 66 2.13 -5.39 3.93
CA PHE A 66 1.17 -6.30 3.29
C PHE A 66 1.48 -7.78 3.48
N ARG A 67 2.38 -8.13 4.42
CA ARG A 67 2.53 -9.52 4.87
C ARG A 67 1.22 -9.96 5.52
N THR A 68 0.42 -10.72 4.78
CA THR A 68 -0.68 -11.50 5.33
C THR A 68 -0.08 -12.43 6.40
N GLU A 69 -0.25 -12.06 7.67
CA GLU A 69 -0.01 -13.01 8.75
C GLU A 69 -1.05 -14.13 8.60
N THR A 70 -0.57 -15.28 8.11
CA THR A 70 -1.33 -16.52 8.07
C THR A 70 -1.82 -16.87 9.48
N LYS A 71 -3.15 -16.86 9.67
CA LYS A 71 -3.76 -17.46 10.87
C LYS A 71 -3.62 -18.97 10.78
N ARG A 72 -2.57 -19.46 11.43
CA ARG A 72 -2.31 -20.88 11.73
C ARG A 72 -3.54 -21.51 12.39
N GLY A 73 -4.23 -22.40 11.67
CA GLY A 73 -5.43 -23.05 12.16
C GLY A 73 -5.18 -23.97 13.37
N LYS A 74 -6.15 -23.99 14.31
CA LYS A 74 -6.68 -25.19 14.99
C LYS A 74 -7.74 -24.82 16.05
N GLY A 75 -8.88 -25.51 16.01
CA GLY A 75 -9.68 -25.82 17.19
C GLY A 75 -11.15 -25.40 17.14
N LYS A 76 -12.05 -26.39 17.01
CA LYS A 76 -13.47 -26.29 17.36
C LYS A 76 -13.63 -25.79 18.81
N PHE A 77 -14.75 -25.09 19.09
CA PHE A 77 -15.49 -24.90 20.37
C PHE A 77 -15.96 -23.43 20.47
N ILE A 78 -17.15 -23.00 20.92
CA ILE A 78 -18.39 -23.55 21.50
C ILE A 78 -19.47 -22.47 21.25
N LYS A 79 -20.73 -22.88 21.00
CA LYS A 79 -21.89 -21.99 21.09
C LYS A 79 -22.07 -21.50 22.53
N PHE A 80 -22.12 -20.19 22.77
CA PHE A 80 -22.75 -19.65 23.98
C PHE A 80 -23.88 -18.68 23.60
N ILE A 81 -25.10 -19.14 23.84
CA ILE A 81 -26.26 -18.28 24.06
C ILE A 81 -26.13 -17.77 25.49
N LEU A 82 -26.34 -16.47 25.72
CA LEU A 82 -26.99 -16.00 26.94
C LEU A 82 -27.63 -14.63 26.74
N SER A 83 -28.95 -14.66 26.88
CA SER A 83 -29.87 -13.53 26.92
C SER A 83 -29.78 -12.73 28.22
N LEU A 84 -30.11 -11.44 28.10
CA LEU A 84 -30.74 -10.55 29.10
C LEU A 84 -30.00 -10.26 30.42
N VAL A 85 -29.60 -8.99 30.59
CA VAL A 85 -29.82 -8.24 31.85
C VAL A 85 -30.14 -6.77 31.50
N VAL A 86 -31.41 -6.38 31.70
CA VAL A 86 -31.81 -4.99 31.88
C VAL A 86 -31.58 -4.64 33.34
N ILE A 87 -30.66 -3.73 33.64
CA ILE A 87 -30.64 -3.01 34.93
C ILE A 87 -30.41 -1.52 34.64
N SER A 88 -31.43 -0.73 34.96
CA SER A 88 -31.37 0.71 35.19
C SER A 88 -30.63 1.00 36.50
N GLY A 89 -29.73 1.99 36.50
CA GLY A 89 -29.18 2.54 37.73
C GLY A 89 -28.14 3.63 37.46
N MET A 90 -28.52 4.89 37.73
CA MET A 90 -27.63 6.05 37.81
C MET A 90 -26.39 5.77 38.67
N VAL A 91 -25.21 6.08 38.14
CA VAL A 91 -24.07 6.58 38.93
C VAL A 91 -23.39 7.67 38.09
N LEU A 92 -23.53 8.92 38.53
CA LEU A 92 -22.58 10.00 38.22
C LEU A 92 -21.49 9.93 39.28
N ASP A 93 -20.22 9.87 38.85
CA ASP A 93 -19.17 10.79 39.33
C ASP A 93 -17.85 10.62 38.55
N VAL A 94 -17.49 11.70 37.87
CA VAL A 94 -16.16 12.31 37.75
C VAL A 94 -14.99 11.38 37.35
N VAL A 95 -14.70 11.34 36.05
CA VAL A 95 -13.31 11.34 35.57
C VAL A 95 -13.14 12.62 34.74
N SER A 96 -12.16 13.41 35.15
CA SER A 96 -11.82 14.72 34.62
C SER A 96 -11.63 14.72 33.11
N ASP A 97 -12.32 15.64 32.44
CA ASP A 97 -12.01 16.14 31.11
C ASP A 97 -10.56 16.64 31.10
N ASN A 98 -9.70 15.94 30.35
CA ASN A 98 -8.71 16.51 29.45
C ASN A 98 -8.08 15.35 28.65
N ASP A 99 -7.95 15.56 27.34
CA ASP A 99 -7.20 14.74 26.38
C ASP A 99 -7.88 13.53 25.71
N ILE A 100 -9.21 13.55 25.54
CA ILE A 100 -9.91 12.70 24.55
C ILE A 100 -10.35 13.50 23.30
N GLY A 101 -10.43 14.83 23.42
CA GLY A 101 -10.95 15.72 22.37
C GLY A 101 -10.02 15.99 21.18
N GLU A 102 -8.71 15.76 21.29
CA GLU A 102 -7.77 15.99 20.16
C GLU A 102 -7.57 14.78 19.25
N ILE A 103 -7.79 13.57 19.75
CA ILE A 103 -7.62 12.34 18.95
C ILE A 103 -8.84 12.10 18.03
N LEU A 104 -10.01 12.66 18.38
CA LEU A 104 -11.27 12.52 17.61
C LEU A 104 -11.43 13.45 16.41
N LYS A 105 -10.49 14.39 16.16
CA LYS A 105 -10.60 15.36 15.04
C LYS A 105 -10.16 14.84 13.67
N LYS A 106 -9.68 13.59 13.55
CA LYS A 106 -9.12 13.06 12.28
C LYS A 106 -9.98 12.03 11.54
N VAL A 107 -11.17 11.69 12.05
CA VAL A 107 -12.13 10.80 11.35
C VAL A 107 -13.49 11.50 11.32
N GLN A 108 -13.92 11.96 10.14
CA GLN A 108 -15.26 12.54 9.95
C GLN A 108 -16.23 11.42 9.55
N ILE A 109 -17.12 11.06 10.48
CA ILE A 109 -18.17 10.06 10.26
C ILE A 109 -19.32 10.73 9.48
N PHE A 110 -19.69 10.16 8.33
CA PHE A 110 -20.88 10.56 7.58
C PHE A 110 -21.92 9.43 7.71
N VAL A 111 -23.10 9.74 8.23
CA VAL A 111 -24.19 8.78 8.47
C VAL A 111 -25.06 8.69 7.21
N ASN A 112 -25.22 7.48 6.66
CA ASN A 112 -26.27 7.16 5.68
C ASN A 112 -27.39 6.37 6.39
N ASP A 113 -28.62 6.48 5.87
CA ASP A 113 -29.94 6.32 6.52
C ASP A 113 -30.38 4.89 6.91
N ASP A 114 -29.43 4.02 7.24
CA ASP A 114 -29.65 2.62 7.64
C ASP A 114 -28.71 2.20 8.79
N GLY A 115 -28.52 3.13 9.75
CA GLY A 115 -28.18 2.84 11.14
C GLY A 115 -26.85 2.15 11.40
N MET A 116 -25.87 2.23 10.49
CA MET A 116 -24.54 1.63 10.65
C MET A 116 -23.45 2.63 10.23
N GLU A 117 -22.51 2.95 11.12
CA GLU A 117 -21.44 3.94 10.91
C GLU A 117 -20.43 3.48 9.83
N GLU A 118 -20.24 4.25 8.76
CA GLU A 118 -19.16 4.00 7.78
C GLU A 118 -17.89 4.77 8.18
N HIS A 119 -16.83 4.07 8.55
CA HIS A 119 -15.52 4.69 8.83
C HIS A 119 -14.92 5.30 7.56
N THR A 120 -14.69 6.61 7.57
CA THR A 120 -14.14 7.36 6.44
C THR A 120 -12.82 8.03 6.83
N LYS A 121 -11.75 7.77 6.07
CA LYS A 121 -10.49 8.52 6.12
C LYS A 121 -10.51 9.63 5.08
N THR A 122 -9.87 10.75 5.38
CA THR A 122 -9.57 11.78 4.38
C THR A 122 -8.07 12.00 4.37
N MET A 123 -7.44 11.88 3.20
CA MET A 123 -6.01 12.16 3.09
C MET A 123 -5.74 13.62 3.45
N PRO A 124 -4.80 13.89 4.35
CA PRO A 124 -4.50 15.25 4.76
C PRO A 124 -3.77 16.01 3.65
N ASP A 125 -3.89 17.35 3.63
CA ASP A 125 -3.29 18.15 2.57
C ASP A 125 -1.76 18.09 2.52
N PHE A 126 -1.10 17.85 3.66
CA PHE A 126 0.36 17.67 3.70
C PHE A 126 0.83 16.45 2.91
N THR A 127 -0.05 15.48 2.60
CA THR A 127 0.26 14.37 1.68
C THR A 127 0.66 14.87 0.29
N TYR A 128 0.30 16.10 -0.05
CA TYR A 128 0.46 16.69 -1.38
C TYR A 128 1.29 17.98 -1.37
N GLU A 129 1.99 18.30 -0.27
CA GLU A 129 2.69 19.58 -0.12
C GLU A 129 3.85 19.75 -1.10
N ASP A 130 4.48 18.64 -1.48
CA ASP A 130 5.61 18.60 -2.42
C ASP A 130 5.20 18.28 -3.86
N ALA A 131 3.88 18.18 -4.14
CA ALA A 131 3.41 17.97 -5.50
C ALA A 131 3.78 19.17 -6.38
N ALA A 132 4.34 18.90 -7.56
CA ALA A 132 4.86 19.94 -8.45
C ALA A 132 3.77 20.83 -9.05
N TYR A 133 2.52 20.37 -9.06
CA TYR A 133 1.36 21.14 -9.51
C TYR A 133 0.08 20.74 -8.78
N SER A 134 -0.92 21.62 -8.81
CA SER A 134 -2.27 21.31 -8.32
C SER A 134 -3.14 20.72 -9.43
N LEU A 135 -4.02 19.79 -9.05
CA LEU A 135 -4.99 19.20 -9.97
C LEU A 135 -5.95 20.25 -10.53
N GLU A 136 -6.30 20.10 -11.81
CA GLU A 136 -7.33 20.92 -12.46
C GLU A 136 -8.72 20.57 -11.95
N LYS A 137 -9.52 21.57 -11.59
CA LYS A 137 -10.94 21.40 -11.25
C LYS A 137 -11.77 21.45 -12.52
N THR A 138 -11.91 20.30 -13.17
CA THR A 138 -12.57 20.22 -14.47
C THR A 138 -14.10 20.13 -14.37
N GLY A 139 -14.65 19.75 -13.22
CA GLY A 139 -16.09 19.50 -13.05
C GLY A 139 -16.62 18.26 -13.79
N ASN A 140 -15.76 17.45 -14.42
CA ASN A 140 -16.16 16.23 -15.08
C ASN A 140 -16.22 15.07 -14.08
N SER A 141 -17.35 14.36 -14.02
CA SER A 141 -17.45 13.16 -13.20
C SER A 141 -16.84 11.94 -13.89
N PHE A 142 -16.16 11.08 -13.13
CA PHE A 142 -15.73 9.77 -13.59
C PHE A 142 -15.90 8.72 -12.47
N SER A 143 -16.20 7.48 -12.84
CA SER A 143 -16.24 6.36 -11.91
C SER A 143 -15.77 5.06 -12.56
N VAL A 144 -15.00 4.29 -11.79
CA VAL A 144 -14.50 2.96 -12.19
C VAL A 144 -14.47 2.04 -10.97
N LYS A 145 -14.42 0.72 -11.21
CA LYS A 145 -14.20 -0.30 -10.19
C LYS A 145 -12.90 -1.03 -10.52
N LEU A 146 -11.97 -1.06 -9.57
CA LEU A 146 -10.66 -1.67 -9.72
C LEU A 146 -10.61 -2.95 -8.89
N SER A 147 -10.40 -4.10 -9.54
CA SER A 147 -10.09 -5.38 -8.86
C SER A 147 -8.60 -5.46 -8.54
N SER A 148 -8.15 -6.57 -7.93
CA SER A 148 -6.72 -6.86 -7.75
C SER A 148 -5.93 -6.70 -9.07
N GLY A 149 -4.84 -5.92 -9.06
CA GLY A 149 -4.05 -5.58 -10.24
C GLY A 149 -3.37 -4.20 -10.20
N ARG A 150 -2.70 -3.84 -11.30
CA ARG A 150 -2.03 -2.53 -11.50
C ARG A 150 -2.81 -1.64 -12.47
N TYR A 151 -2.90 -0.35 -12.17
CA TYR A 151 -3.64 0.63 -12.95
C TYR A 151 -2.88 1.94 -13.05
N ILE A 152 -2.97 2.59 -14.20
CA ILE A 152 -2.18 3.79 -14.51
C ILE A 152 -3.10 4.98 -14.71
N VAL A 153 -2.84 6.04 -13.97
CA VAL A 153 -3.54 7.31 -14.14
C VAL A 153 -3.14 7.93 -15.48
N GLY A 154 -4.14 8.28 -16.30
CA GLY A 154 -4.00 8.66 -17.70
C GLY A 154 -4.26 7.53 -18.69
N LEU A 155 -4.48 6.31 -18.22
CA LEU A 155 -4.81 5.17 -19.08
C LEU A 155 -6.07 4.45 -18.60
N ASP A 156 -6.09 4.02 -17.34
CA ASP A 156 -7.19 3.27 -16.74
C ASP A 156 -8.18 4.18 -16.00
N LEU A 157 -7.68 5.31 -15.49
CA LEU A 157 -8.43 6.32 -14.80
C LEU A 157 -7.83 7.71 -15.08
N PRO A 158 -8.64 8.77 -15.23
CA PRO A 158 -8.14 10.11 -15.47
C PRO A 158 -7.45 10.70 -14.23
N GLU A 159 -6.58 11.68 -14.46
CA GLU A 159 -6.08 12.54 -13.39
C GLU A 159 -7.27 13.21 -12.66
N GLY A 160 -7.24 13.26 -11.34
CA GLY A 160 -8.34 13.81 -10.56
C GLY A 160 -8.24 13.58 -9.06
N ASN A 161 -9.17 14.17 -8.31
CA ASN A 161 -9.28 13.96 -6.87
C ASN A 161 -10.39 12.95 -6.57
N TYR A 162 -10.01 11.80 -6.02
CA TYR A 162 -10.88 10.65 -5.87
C TYR A 162 -11.36 10.42 -4.45
N THR A 163 -12.56 9.85 -4.37
CA THR A 163 -13.03 9.05 -3.24
C THR A 163 -12.93 7.58 -3.63
N MET A 164 -12.17 6.81 -2.85
CA MET A 164 -11.99 5.36 -2.97
C MET A 164 -12.87 4.66 -1.94
N THR A 165 -13.69 3.69 -2.35
CA THR A 165 -14.57 2.94 -1.45
C THR A 165 -14.35 1.44 -1.65
N GLY A 166 -14.03 0.72 -0.58
CA GLY A 166 -13.82 -0.73 -0.62
C GLY A 166 -15.14 -1.49 -0.74
N ALA A 167 -15.17 -2.50 -1.61
CA ALA A 167 -16.26 -3.46 -1.77
C ALA A 167 -15.66 -4.88 -1.85
N GLY A 168 -15.21 -5.36 -0.69
CA GLY A 168 -14.47 -6.61 -0.51
C GLY A 168 -13.95 -6.70 0.92
N ASP A 169 -13.42 -7.85 1.29
CA ASP A 169 -12.83 -8.06 2.61
C ASP A 169 -11.35 -7.71 2.52
N ASP A 170 -10.89 -6.82 3.40
CA ASP A 170 -9.47 -6.50 3.61
C ASP A 170 -8.68 -6.14 2.34
N LEU A 171 -9.33 -5.40 1.45
CA LEU A 171 -8.73 -4.82 0.25
C LEU A 171 -7.63 -3.83 0.63
N ASN A 172 -6.58 -3.80 -0.15
CA ASN A 172 -5.54 -2.79 -0.04
C ASN A 172 -5.43 -2.02 -1.34
N PHE A 173 -5.04 -0.76 -1.26
CA PHE A 173 -4.49 -0.07 -2.41
C PHE A 173 -3.30 0.79 -2.07
N SER A 174 -2.44 0.96 -3.06
CA SER A 174 -1.41 1.98 -3.08
C SER A 174 -1.66 2.97 -4.21
N ALA A 175 -1.17 4.20 -4.04
CA ALA A 175 -1.03 5.16 -5.12
C ALA A 175 0.34 5.83 -5.01
N ILE A 176 1.20 5.59 -5.99
CA ILE A 176 2.60 6.04 -6.01
C ILE A 176 2.81 6.97 -7.20
N ASN A 177 3.54 8.06 -6.99
CA ASN A 177 4.04 8.94 -8.03
C ASN A 177 5.27 9.70 -7.52
N ASP A 178 6.44 9.17 -7.81
CA ASP A 178 7.71 9.72 -7.33
C ASP A 178 8.00 11.13 -7.84
N VAL A 179 7.55 11.46 -9.05
CA VAL A 179 7.71 12.81 -9.61
C VAL A 179 6.86 13.84 -8.86
N GLN A 180 5.75 13.42 -8.26
CA GLN A 180 4.89 14.26 -7.44
C GLN A 180 5.10 14.06 -5.93
N ASN A 181 6.10 13.28 -5.53
CA ASN A 181 6.37 12.88 -4.15
C ASN A 181 5.15 12.27 -3.44
N ILE A 182 4.35 11.49 -4.17
CA ILE A 182 3.13 10.86 -3.64
C ILE A 182 3.38 9.40 -3.33
N SER A 183 3.06 9.02 -2.09
CA SER A 183 3.04 7.63 -1.67
C SER A 183 1.90 7.42 -0.67
N ILE A 184 0.83 6.77 -1.13
CA ILE A 184 -0.37 6.48 -0.36
C ILE A 184 -0.49 4.96 -0.24
N TYR A 185 -0.80 4.48 0.96
CA TYR A 185 -1.08 3.07 1.24
C TYR A 185 -2.25 3.00 2.19
N GLU A 186 -3.30 2.30 1.79
CA GLU A 186 -4.53 2.22 2.56
C GLU A 186 -5.11 0.82 2.52
N GLN A 187 -5.62 0.41 3.67
CA GLN A 187 -6.46 -0.78 3.79
C GLN A 187 -7.92 -0.32 3.87
N VAL A 188 -8.78 -0.92 3.06
CA VAL A 188 -10.21 -0.69 3.03
C VAL A 188 -10.99 -1.98 3.12
N THR A 189 -12.14 -1.95 3.79
CA THR A 189 -12.98 -3.15 3.98
C THR A 189 -14.46 -2.82 3.77
N ASN A 190 -15.23 -3.83 3.37
CA ASN A 190 -16.69 -3.76 3.36
C ASN A 190 -17.29 -4.09 4.75
N LYS A 191 -16.49 -4.69 5.65
CA LYS A 191 -16.96 -5.23 6.92
C LYS A 191 -17.26 -4.06 7.85
N LYS A 192 -18.55 -3.84 8.10
CA LYS A 192 -19.06 -2.83 9.05
C LYS A 192 -18.86 -3.23 10.53
N THR A 193 -18.32 -4.42 10.79
CA THR A 193 -18.20 -5.00 12.13
C THR A 193 -17.00 -5.94 12.16
N LEU A 194 -15.85 -5.44 12.62
CA LEU A 194 -14.98 -6.06 13.64
C LEU A 194 -13.61 -5.35 13.64
N GLU A 195 -13.25 -4.88 14.84
CA GLU A 195 -12.00 -4.20 15.22
C GLU A 195 -11.89 -2.73 14.75
N ALA A 196 -11.67 -1.84 15.71
CA ALA A 196 -11.48 -0.41 15.47
C ALA A 196 -10.35 -0.18 14.43
N ASP A 197 -10.42 0.93 13.70
CA ASP A 197 -9.40 1.46 12.78
C ASP A 197 -9.39 0.97 11.33
N ARG A 198 -10.42 0.27 10.83
CA ARG A 198 -10.57 -0.03 9.39
C ARG A 198 -11.52 0.93 8.69
N PHE A 199 -11.12 1.47 7.54
CA PHE A 199 -11.90 2.45 6.78
C PHE A 199 -12.68 1.77 5.64
N CYS A 200 -13.94 2.14 5.44
CA CYS A 200 -14.70 1.72 4.26
C CYS A 200 -14.40 2.64 3.06
N LYS A 201 -13.94 3.87 3.34
CA LYS A 201 -13.84 4.96 2.37
C LYS A 201 -12.64 5.84 2.64
N VAL A 202 -11.89 6.18 1.60
CA VAL A 202 -10.78 7.14 1.62
C VAL A 202 -11.10 8.30 0.67
N LYS A 203 -11.17 9.52 1.21
CA LYS A 203 -11.42 10.76 0.47
C LYS A 203 -10.13 11.54 0.24
N ASN A 204 -10.19 12.51 -0.68
CA ASN A 204 -9.09 13.40 -1.04
C ASN A 204 -7.87 12.63 -1.60
N VAL A 205 -8.08 11.54 -2.35
CA VAL A 205 -6.99 10.78 -2.99
C VAL A 205 -6.65 11.48 -4.32
N ARG A 206 -5.62 12.32 -4.32
CA ARG A 206 -5.20 13.07 -5.53
C ARG A 206 -4.31 12.19 -6.39
N LEU A 207 -4.83 11.86 -7.56
CA LEU A 207 -4.18 11.01 -8.54
C LEU A 207 -3.67 11.87 -9.68
N TYR A 208 -2.35 11.93 -9.82
CA TYR A 208 -1.65 12.73 -10.82
C TYR A 208 -1.33 11.90 -12.05
N GLN A 209 -1.10 12.54 -13.20
CA GLN A 209 -0.74 11.82 -14.40
C GLN A 209 0.49 10.92 -14.19
N GLY A 210 0.37 9.65 -14.60
CA GLY A 210 1.41 8.63 -14.47
C GLY A 210 1.52 8.00 -13.09
N SER A 211 0.64 8.33 -12.14
CA SER A 211 0.54 7.61 -10.87
C SER A 211 0.22 6.13 -11.13
N LEU A 212 0.96 5.25 -10.46
CA LEU A 212 0.65 3.83 -10.38
C LEU A 212 -0.31 3.60 -9.21
N VAL A 213 -1.47 3.03 -9.50
CA VAL A 213 -2.44 2.56 -8.50
C VAL A 213 -2.42 1.04 -8.51
N GLU A 214 -2.07 0.45 -7.38
CA GLU A 214 -2.09 -1.00 -7.21
C GLU A 214 -3.22 -1.37 -6.24
N VAL A 215 -3.95 -2.43 -6.55
CA VAL A 215 -5.01 -2.97 -5.71
C VAL A 215 -4.71 -4.42 -5.42
N SER A 216 -4.90 -4.86 -4.19
CA SER A 216 -4.80 -6.27 -3.80
C SER A 216 -5.94 -6.69 -2.88
N GLY A 217 -6.19 -8.00 -2.82
CA GLY A 217 -7.29 -8.60 -2.08
C GLY A 217 -8.55 -8.84 -2.93
N LYS A 218 -9.51 -9.58 -2.36
CA LYS A 218 -10.72 -9.98 -3.06
C LYS A 218 -11.81 -8.91 -3.03
N GLY A 219 -12.37 -8.64 -4.20
CA GLY A 219 -13.43 -7.66 -4.39
C GLY A 219 -12.99 -6.55 -5.33
N HIS A 220 -13.43 -5.32 -5.05
CA HIS A 220 -13.02 -4.15 -5.83
C HIS A 220 -13.04 -2.85 -5.03
N ILE A 221 -12.26 -1.89 -5.49
CA ILE A 221 -12.31 -0.50 -5.03
C ILE A 221 -13.11 0.32 -6.03
N SER A 222 -14.19 0.94 -5.56
CA SER A 222 -14.93 1.92 -6.35
C SER A 222 -14.26 3.28 -6.24
N CYS A 223 -13.74 3.77 -7.36
CA CYS A 223 -13.12 5.09 -7.48
C CYS A 223 -14.14 6.06 -8.08
N LYS A 224 -14.34 7.21 -7.44
CA LYS A 224 -15.23 8.28 -7.93
C LYS A 224 -14.57 9.64 -7.81
N THR A 225 -14.70 10.46 -8.85
CA THR A 225 -14.26 11.87 -8.85
C THR A 225 -15.28 12.75 -9.53
N SER A 226 -15.32 14.04 -9.14
CA SER A 226 -16.07 15.11 -9.81
C SER A 226 -15.19 16.02 -10.68
N ASP A 227 -13.88 15.78 -10.72
CA ASP A 227 -12.90 16.66 -11.35
C ASP A 227 -11.93 15.87 -12.26
N ALA A 228 -12.46 14.90 -13.01
CA ALA A 228 -11.71 14.07 -13.94
C ALA A 228 -11.13 14.84 -15.13
N ASN A 229 -9.81 14.87 -15.26
CA ASN A 229 -9.14 15.43 -16.43
C ASN A 229 -9.11 14.45 -17.61
N LEU A 230 -10.27 14.30 -18.26
CA LEU A 230 -10.45 13.39 -19.41
C LEU A 230 -9.58 13.74 -20.62
N LYS A 231 -9.11 14.99 -20.72
CA LYS A 231 -8.27 15.46 -21.84
C LYS A 231 -6.85 14.91 -21.78
N LYS A 232 -6.39 14.46 -20.60
CA LYS A 232 -5.06 13.88 -20.38
C LYS A 232 -5.05 12.35 -20.55
N MET A 233 -6.19 11.74 -20.88
CA MET A 233 -6.26 10.30 -21.14
C MET A 233 -5.54 9.96 -22.44
N GLY A 234 -4.63 9.01 -22.37
CA GLY A 234 -4.06 8.34 -23.52
C GLY A 234 -5.01 7.30 -24.10
N GLU A 235 -4.74 6.89 -25.34
CA GLU A 235 -5.45 5.77 -25.97
C GLU A 235 -4.72 4.46 -25.63
N PRO A 236 -5.40 3.47 -25.02
CA PRO A 236 -4.80 2.17 -24.80
C PRO A 236 -4.51 1.46 -26.12
N ARG A 237 -3.43 0.67 -26.15
CA ARG A 237 -3.13 -0.23 -27.27
C ARG A 237 -3.69 -1.61 -26.98
N ASP A 238 -4.15 -2.29 -28.02
CA ASP A 238 -4.47 -3.71 -27.91
C ASP A 238 -3.19 -4.52 -27.72
N ASN A 239 -3.29 -5.57 -26.92
CA ASN A 239 -2.19 -6.51 -26.74
C ASN A 239 -2.08 -7.40 -27.99
N SER A 240 -0.88 -7.45 -28.57
CA SER A 240 -0.61 -8.31 -29.74
C SER A 240 -0.41 -9.78 -29.37
N LEU A 241 -0.20 -10.08 -28.08
CA LEU A 241 -0.07 -11.44 -27.59
C LEU A 241 -1.43 -12.09 -27.46
N SER A 242 -1.53 -13.35 -27.86
CA SER A 242 -2.78 -14.12 -27.82
C SER A 242 -2.65 -15.50 -27.17
N GLN A 243 -1.43 -15.91 -26.81
CA GLN A 243 -1.17 -17.21 -26.21
C GLN A 243 -1.09 -17.08 -24.70
N GLU A 244 -1.86 -17.93 -24.00
CA GLU A 244 -1.72 -18.13 -22.56
C GLU A 244 -0.44 -18.89 -22.24
N VAL A 245 0.13 -18.64 -21.07
CA VAL A 245 1.34 -19.31 -20.57
C VAL A 245 1.01 -19.97 -19.24
N GLU A 246 1.29 -21.26 -19.12
CA GLU A 246 1.23 -21.97 -17.84
C GLU A 246 2.51 -21.69 -17.05
N VAL A 247 2.38 -21.34 -15.77
CA VAL A 247 3.51 -21.03 -14.89
C VAL A 247 3.93 -22.28 -14.13
N PHE A 248 5.21 -22.63 -14.17
CA PHE A 248 5.78 -23.76 -13.43
C PHE A 248 7.24 -23.48 -13.03
N GLY A 249 7.58 -23.73 -11.77
CA GLY A 249 8.90 -23.40 -11.24
C GLY A 249 9.21 -21.91 -11.41
N VAL A 250 10.48 -21.61 -11.70
CA VAL A 250 10.93 -20.25 -12.03
C VAL A 250 10.96 -20.09 -13.55
N MET A 251 10.29 -19.06 -14.06
CA MET A 251 10.27 -18.71 -15.48
C MET A 251 10.69 -17.26 -15.69
N THR A 252 11.34 -16.96 -16.81
CA THR A 252 11.83 -15.61 -17.13
C THR A 252 11.18 -15.04 -18.40
N ALA A 253 10.59 -13.85 -18.30
CA ALA A 253 10.03 -13.11 -19.43
C ALA A 253 11.11 -12.75 -20.47
N GLY A 254 10.79 -12.91 -21.74
CA GLY A 254 11.72 -12.76 -22.87
C GLY A 254 12.59 -14.00 -23.16
N LYS A 255 12.60 -14.99 -22.27
CA LYS A 255 13.38 -16.23 -22.42
C LYS A 255 12.47 -17.47 -22.49
N ASP A 256 11.67 -17.69 -21.45
CA ASP A 256 10.80 -18.86 -21.34
C ASP A 256 9.38 -18.58 -21.89
N PHE A 257 8.97 -17.31 -21.88
CA PHE A 257 7.74 -16.80 -22.51
C PHE A 257 7.95 -15.36 -23.01
N PRO A 258 7.12 -14.83 -23.93
CA PRO A 258 7.26 -13.46 -24.42
C PRO A 258 7.10 -12.42 -23.29
N ALA A 259 7.95 -11.40 -23.27
CA ALA A 259 7.70 -10.23 -22.42
C ALA A 259 6.42 -9.51 -22.86
N GLY A 260 5.65 -8.99 -21.91
CA GLY A 260 4.37 -8.35 -22.21
C GLY A 260 3.52 -8.11 -20.96
N THR A 261 2.31 -7.61 -21.17
CA THR A 261 1.34 -7.38 -20.09
C THR A 261 0.38 -8.57 -19.98
N TYR A 262 0.25 -9.11 -18.78
CA TYR A 262 -0.54 -10.29 -18.48
C TYR A 262 -1.46 -10.07 -17.28
N ASP A 263 -2.62 -10.69 -17.33
CA ASP A 263 -3.42 -11.00 -16.16
C ASP A 263 -2.94 -12.35 -15.62
N ILE A 264 -2.59 -12.39 -14.34
CA ILE A 264 -2.27 -13.61 -13.62
C ILE A 264 -3.58 -14.22 -13.14
N VAL A 265 -3.88 -15.47 -13.48
CA VAL A 265 -5.13 -16.14 -13.14
C VAL A 265 -4.84 -17.45 -12.41
N ALA A 266 -5.38 -17.62 -11.20
CA ALA A 266 -5.38 -18.90 -10.52
C ALA A 266 -6.37 -19.84 -11.20
N VAL A 267 -5.92 -21.04 -11.58
CA VAL A 267 -6.75 -22.05 -12.24
C VAL A 267 -7.05 -23.25 -11.36
N ASN A 268 -6.22 -23.49 -10.34
CA ASN A 268 -6.38 -24.53 -9.34
C ASN A 268 -5.56 -24.14 -8.10
N GLY A 269 -6.02 -24.54 -6.92
CA GLY A 269 -5.34 -24.30 -5.65
C GLY A 269 -5.20 -22.83 -5.22
N GLU A 270 -4.69 -22.68 -4.01
CA GLU A 270 -4.37 -21.38 -3.42
C GLU A 270 -2.89 -21.27 -3.11
N GLY A 271 -2.35 -20.05 -3.17
CA GLY A 271 -0.97 -19.81 -2.82
C GLY A 271 -0.44 -18.46 -3.25
N GLU A 272 0.88 -18.33 -3.14
CA GLU A 272 1.63 -17.12 -3.43
C GLU A 272 2.40 -17.26 -4.74
N ILE A 273 2.31 -16.22 -5.57
CA ILE A 273 3.14 -16.06 -6.76
C ILE A 273 4.04 -14.84 -6.60
N ASP A 274 5.34 -15.07 -6.80
CA ASP A 274 6.37 -14.06 -6.73
C ASP A 274 6.75 -13.59 -8.13
N PHE A 275 7.02 -12.31 -8.28
CA PHE A 275 7.68 -11.76 -9.45
C PHE A 275 8.76 -10.75 -9.06
N THR A 276 9.91 -10.84 -9.72
CA THR A 276 11.07 -9.97 -9.46
C THR A 276 11.50 -9.30 -10.76
N PHE A 277 11.43 -7.98 -10.81
CA PHE A 277 11.91 -7.21 -11.96
C PHE A 277 13.43 -7.30 -12.07
N GLU A 278 13.95 -7.28 -13.30
CA GLU A 278 15.41 -7.40 -13.56
C GLU A 278 16.23 -6.39 -12.74
N GLN A 279 15.73 -5.16 -12.61
CA GLN A 279 16.39 -4.09 -11.85
C GLN A 279 16.47 -4.34 -10.33
N ASP A 280 15.63 -5.24 -9.81
CA ASP A 280 15.46 -5.51 -8.38
C ASP A 280 16.06 -6.87 -7.96
N LYS A 281 16.61 -7.66 -8.90
CA LYS A 281 17.17 -9.00 -8.59
C LYS A 281 18.30 -9.02 -7.57
N ASP A 282 19.10 -7.96 -7.53
CA ASP A 282 20.20 -7.82 -6.56
C ASP A 282 19.71 -7.30 -5.19
N ASP A 283 18.43 -6.93 -5.06
CA ASP A 283 17.84 -6.57 -3.78
C ASP A 283 17.28 -7.81 -3.07
N GLU A 284 17.76 -8.06 -1.85
CA GLU A 284 17.24 -9.10 -0.95
C GLU A 284 15.71 -9.01 -0.77
N TYR A 285 15.12 -7.84 -0.98
CA TYR A 285 13.68 -7.58 -0.88
C TYR A 285 13.07 -7.10 -2.20
N GLY A 286 13.68 -7.47 -3.34
CA GLY A 286 13.22 -7.08 -4.68
C GLY A 286 12.05 -7.91 -5.23
N ALA A 287 11.71 -9.03 -4.59
CA ALA A 287 10.57 -9.85 -4.96
C ALA A 287 9.25 -9.19 -4.52
N HIS A 288 8.28 -9.18 -5.42
CA HIS A 288 6.90 -8.80 -5.18
C HIS A 288 6.04 -10.05 -5.16
N SER A 289 5.06 -10.10 -4.26
CA SER A 289 4.25 -11.29 -4.04
C SER A 289 2.77 -10.96 -4.11
N VAL A 290 2.00 -11.86 -4.71
CA VAL A 290 0.55 -11.79 -4.77
C VAL A 290 -0.02 -13.13 -4.33
N TRP A 291 -0.96 -13.10 -3.39
CA TRP A 291 -1.72 -14.28 -3.00
C TRP A 291 -2.96 -14.43 -3.87
N LEU A 292 -3.19 -15.62 -4.41
CA LEU A 292 -4.33 -15.94 -5.27
C LEU A 292 -5.01 -17.24 -4.84
N SER A 293 -6.28 -17.38 -5.18
CA SER A 293 -7.04 -18.63 -5.02
C SER A 293 -8.10 -18.74 -6.11
N GLU A 294 -8.26 -19.94 -6.65
CA GLU A 294 -9.35 -20.28 -7.57
C GLU A 294 -10.74 -20.31 -6.89
N ASP A 295 -10.80 -20.36 -5.55
CA ASP A 295 -12.07 -20.46 -4.82
C ASP A 295 -12.91 -19.18 -4.97
N PRO A 296 -14.05 -19.24 -5.68
CA PRO A 296 -14.93 -18.09 -5.81
C PRO A 296 -15.51 -17.62 -4.47
N GLN A 297 -15.50 -18.45 -3.43
CA GLN A 297 -15.98 -18.13 -2.08
C GLN A 297 -14.88 -17.79 -1.08
N GLY A 298 -13.60 -17.95 -1.44
CA GLY A 298 -12.44 -17.68 -0.58
C GLY A 298 -12.24 -16.21 -0.23
N GLU A 299 -11.20 -15.87 0.53
CA GLU A 299 -10.85 -14.47 0.89
C GLU A 299 -9.88 -13.83 -0.11
N GLU A 300 -9.26 -14.62 -0.98
CA GLU A 300 -8.22 -14.20 -1.92
C GLU A 300 -8.78 -14.00 -3.33
N PRO A 301 -8.17 -13.11 -4.15
CA PRO A 301 -8.61 -12.88 -5.51
C PRO A 301 -8.24 -14.06 -6.43
N ASP A 302 -9.08 -14.30 -7.44
CA ASP A 302 -8.87 -15.31 -8.48
C ASP A 302 -7.89 -14.86 -9.58
N LYS A 303 -7.61 -13.55 -9.63
CA LYS A 303 -6.72 -12.96 -10.61
C LYS A 303 -6.08 -11.67 -10.13
N TYR A 304 -4.94 -11.34 -10.72
CA TYR A 304 -4.26 -10.05 -10.61
C TYR A 304 -4.02 -9.50 -12.02
N VAL A 305 -4.66 -8.37 -12.34
CA VAL A 305 -4.71 -7.86 -13.73
C VAL A 305 -3.62 -6.85 -14.05
N ASN A 306 -3.30 -6.74 -15.35
CA ASN A 306 -2.42 -5.73 -15.93
C ASN A 306 -0.97 -5.72 -15.38
N LEU A 307 -0.38 -6.88 -15.11
CA LEU A 307 1.03 -6.94 -14.73
C LEU A 307 1.91 -6.87 -15.98
N GLU A 308 2.72 -5.80 -16.09
CA GLU A 308 3.74 -5.67 -17.14
C GLU A 308 4.98 -6.49 -16.75
N LEU A 309 5.20 -7.61 -17.42
CA LEU A 309 6.36 -8.49 -17.27
C LEU A 309 7.39 -8.14 -18.35
N THR A 310 8.29 -7.20 -18.02
CA THR A 310 9.38 -6.76 -18.89
C THR A 310 10.42 -7.88 -19.12
N GLU A 311 11.22 -7.76 -20.17
CA GLU A 311 12.31 -8.70 -20.41
C GLU A 311 13.23 -8.82 -19.18
N GLY A 312 13.53 -10.07 -18.79
CA GLY A 312 14.31 -10.37 -17.59
C GLY A 312 13.49 -10.54 -16.30
N THR A 313 12.21 -10.12 -16.25
CA THR A 313 11.36 -10.36 -15.07
C THR A 313 11.22 -11.86 -14.81
N GLU A 314 11.52 -12.27 -13.58
CA GLU A 314 11.33 -13.65 -13.11
C GLU A 314 9.98 -13.78 -12.43
N ILE A 315 9.31 -14.91 -12.66
CA ILE A 315 8.07 -15.30 -11.99
C ILE A 315 8.23 -16.70 -11.40
N GLU A 316 7.76 -16.88 -10.17
CA GLU A 316 7.90 -18.13 -9.42
C GLU A 316 6.63 -18.42 -8.61
N ILE A 317 6.16 -19.67 -8.66
CA ILE A 317 5.15 -20.17 -7.72
C ILE A 317 5.89 -20.76 -6.52
N LEU A 318 5.69 -20.19 -5.34
CA LEU A 318 6.32 -20.71 -4.12
C LEU A 318 5.70 -22.07 -3.76
N SER A 319 6.56 -23.06 -3.50
CA SER A 319 6.18 -24.47 -3.42
C SER A 319 5.35 -24.88 -2.19
N GLU A 320 4.83 -23.92 -1.41
CA GLU A 320 4.06 -24.20 -0.18
C GLU A 320 2.56 -24.46 -0.44
N GLY A 321 2.08 -24.36 -1.70
CA GLY A 321 0.67 -24.58 -2.08
C GLY A 321 0.47 -25.50 -3.29
N ASP A 322 -0.80 -25.79 -3.61
CA ASP A 322 -1.25 -26.49 -4.82
C ASP A 322 -1.66 -25.53 -5.95
N LEU A 323 -1.20 -24.28 -5.84
CA LEU A 323 -1.49 -23.21 -6.79
C LEU A 323 -0.97 -23.55 -8.19
N GLU A 324 -1.88 -23.53 -9.15
CA GLU A 324 -1.61 -23.52 -10.58
C GLU A 324 -2.08 -22.18 -11.15
N VAL A 325 -1.23 -21.53 -11.94
CA VAL A 325 -1.48 -20.20 -12.49
C VAL A 325 -1.25 -20.17 -13.99
N LYS A 326 -2.06 -19.37 -14.68
CA LYS A 326 -1.84 -18.96 -16.06
C LYS A 326 -1.59 -17.47 -16.19
N LEU A 327 -0.68 -17.11 -17.08
CA LEU A 327 -0.54 -15.76 -17.61
C LEU A 327 -1.42 -15.65 -18.85
N VAL A 328 -2.48 -14.86 -18.75
CA VAL A 328 -3.39 -14.56 -19.86
C VAL A 328 -3.04 -13.17 -20.38
N PRO A 329 -2.70 -12.98 -21.66
CA PRO A 329 -2.42 -11.64 -22.19
C PRO A 329 -3.54 -10.65 -21.84
N SER A 330 -3.21 -9.57 -21.13
CA SER A 330 -4.20 -8.54 -20.77
C SER A 330 -4.76 -7.92 -22.04
N LYS A 331 -6.03 -7.53 -22.06
CA LYS A 331 -6.66 -6.98 -23.28
C LYS A 331 -5.99 -5.72 -23.81
N ARG A 332 -5.47 -4.90 -22.90
CA ARG A 332 -4.90 -3.59 -23.19
C ARG A 332 -3.52 -3.51 -22.57
N ILE A 333 -2.61 -2.84 -23.28
CA ILE A 333 -1.26 -2.56 -22.81
C ILE A 333 -1.04 -1.06 -22.72
N ARG A 334 -0.13 -0.69 -21.82
CA ARG A 334 0.36 0.67 -21.70
C ARG A 334 1.12 1.08 -22.97
N PRO A 335 0.73 2.19 -23.63
CA PRO A 335 1.56 2.77 -24.68
C PRO A 335 2.87 3.30 -24.11
N GLU A 336 4.00 3.15 -24.82
CA GLU A 336 5.33 3.63 -24.38
C GLU A 336 5.37 5.12 -24.01
N ASN A 337 4.53 5.94 -24.62
CA ASN A 337 4.45 7.38 -24.37
C ASN A 337 3.64 7.75 -23.11
N VAL A 338 3.03 6.77 -22.43
CA VAL A 338 2.35 6.97 -21.15
C VAL A 338 3.35 6.69 -20.03
N PRO A 339 3.78 7.71 -19.26
CA PRO A 339 4.71 7.51 -18.16
C PRO A 339 4.03 6.76 -17.02
N VAL A 340 4.82 5.97 -16.31
CA VAL A 340 4.48 5.39 -15.01
C VAL A 340 5.59 5.79 -14.06
N TYR A 341 5.20 6.28 -12.89
CA TYR A 341 6.12 6.70 -11.84
C TYR A 341 5.93 5.79 -10.65
N ASP A 342 6.63 4.66 -10.67
CA ASP A 342 6.84 3.79 -9.52
C ASP A 342 8.17 4.11 -8.84
N SER A 343 8.36 3.54 -7.64
CA SER A 343 9.41 3.87 -6.67
C SER A 343 10.59 2.92 -6.66
#